data_AF-A0A7C2E0Q3-F1
#
_entry.id   AF-A0A7C2E0Q3-F1
#
_cell.length_a   1.000
_cell.length_b   1.000
_cell.length_c   1.000
_cell.angle_alpha   90.00
_cell.angle_beta   90.00
_cell.angle_gamma   90.00
#
_symmetry.space_group_name_H-M   'P 1'
#
loop_
_entity.id
_entity.type
_entity.pdbx_description
1 polymer ?
#
loop_
_entity_poly.entity_id
_entity_poly.type
_entity_poly.pdbx_seq_one_letter_code
_entity_poly.pdbx_strand_id
1 'polypeptide(L)'
;MVPSHWFRVATKTSGKVNHGQEPFCRHRQRRRTRKRNNLEQVIEAVKRVLEEIMNQEAEELLCAKRYERSEERRDYRNGARKRKLKTRVGEIELSITGG
;
A
#
# COMPACT_ATOMS: atom_id res chain seq x y z
N MET A 1 42.15 12.48 -58.93
CA MET A 1 41.12 11.75 -59.69
C MET A 1 40.65 10.58 -58.84
N VAL A 2 39.39 10.59 -58.41
CA VAL A 2 38.68 9.40 -57.93
C VAL A 2 38.05 8.76 -59.18
N PRO A 3 38.01 7.43 -59.33
CA PRO A 3 36.76 6.75 -58.99
C PRO A 3 36.94 5.34 -58.40
N SER A 4 36.26 5.00 -57.31
CA SER A 4 34.89 4.50 -57.29
C SER A 4 34.77 2.99 -57.56
N HIS A 5 34.75 2.26 -56.45
CA HIS A 5 33.63 1.40 -56.08
C HIS A 5 33.48 0.05 -56.80
N TRP A 6 34.17 -0.99 -56.35
CA TRP A 6 33.72 -2.37 -56.56
C TRP A 6 33.95 -3.22 -55.30
N PHE A 7 32.83 -3.79 -54.81
CA PHE A 7 32.70 -4.96 -53.95
C PHE A 7 32.60 -4.82 -52.41
N ARG A 8 31.34 -4.93 -52.00
CA ARG A 8 30.76 -5.39 -50.74
C ARG A 8 31.19 -6.84 -50.43
N VAL A 9 31.27 -7.22 -49.14
CA VAL A 9 30.49 -8.32 -48.50
C VAL A 9 31.12 -8.82 -47.18
N ALA A 10 30.24 -8.96 -46.18
CA ALA A 10 30.25 -9.84 -44.99
C ALA A 10 31.27 -9.61 -43.86
N THR A 11 30.80 -8.96 -42.78
CA THR A 11 31.36 -9.11 -41.43
C THR A 11 30.88 -10.43 -40.81
N LYS A 12 31.69 -11.49 -40.90
CA LYS A 12 31.61 -12.63 -39.99
C LYS A 12 32.65 -12.42 -38.89
N THR A 13 32.26 -11.77 -37.80
CA THR A 13 33.00 -11.82 -36.55
C THR A 13 32.77 -13.19 -35.93
N SER A 14 33.66 -14.13 -36.26
CA SER A 14 33.79 -15.41 -35.58
C SER A 14 34.24 -15.14 -34.15
N GLY A 15 33.28 -15.18 -33.22
CA GLY A 15 33.52 -15.16 -31.79
C GLY A 15 34.41 -16.33 -31.39
N LYS A 16 35.58 -16.03 -30.83
CA LYS A 16 36.36 -16.98 -30.03
C LYS A 16 35.81 -16.94 -28.61
N VAL A 17 35.29 -18.09 -28.19
CA VAL A 17 34.97 -18.44 -26.81
C VAL A 17 36.24 -18.37 -25.96
N ASN A 18 36.22 -17.56 -24.91
CA ASN A 18 37.23 -17.63 -23.85
C ASN A 18 36.68 -18.51 -22.73
N HIS A 19 37.28 -19.68 -22.59
CA HIS A 19 37.10 -20.55 -21.44
C HIS A 19 37.87 -19.98 -20.24
N GLY A 20 37.13 -19.70 -19.17
CA GLY A 20 37.53 -19.97 -17.79
C GLY A 20 38.60 -19.09 -17.16
N GLN A 21 38.15 -18.17 -16.30
CA GLN A 21 38.55 -18.12 -14.88
C GLN A 21 37.80 -16.99 -14.15
N GLU A 22 36.71 -17.34 -13.46
CA GLU A 22 36.19 -16.53 -12.34
C GLU A 22 36.17 -17.38 -11.07
N PRO A 23 37.20 -17.31 -10.21
CA PRO A 23 37.08 -17.75 -8.85
C PRO A 23 36.83 -16.51 -8.00
N PHE A 24 35.58 -16.24 -7.64
CA PHE A 24 35.17 -15.89 -6.28
C PHE A 24 33.72 -15.45 -6.31
N CYS A 25 32.86 -16.25 -5.68
CA CYS A 25 31.51 -15.85 -5.32
C CYS A 25 31.55 -14.56 -4.48
N ARG A 26 31.34 -13.38 -5.09
CA ARG A 26 30.84 -12.21 -4.36
C ARG A 26 29.33 -12.18 -4.42
N HIS A 27 28.70 -13.21 -3.84
CA HIS A 27 27.36 -13.07 -3.27
C HIS A 27 27.46 -12.18 -2.03
N ARG A 28 27.77 -10.89 -2.22
CA ARG A 28 27.53 -9.88 -1.20
C ARG A 28 26.05 -9.57 -1.23
N GLN A 29 25.26 -10.51 -0.71
CA GLN A 29 23.87 -10.25 -0.36
C GLN A 29 23.88 -9.10 0.64
N ARG A 30 23.65 -7.87 0.15
CA ARG A 30 23.29 -6.75 1.01
C ARG A 30 22.03 -7.20 1.74
N ARG A 31 22.19 -7.58 3.01
CA ARG A 31 21.08 -7.88 3.91
C ARG A 31 20.10 -6.71 3.82
N ARG A 32 18.97 -6.95 3.17
CA ARG A 32 17.83 -6.03 3.17
C ARG A 32 17.48 -5.80 4.64
N THR A 33 17.69 -4.59 5.15
CA THR A 33 17.21 -4.21 6.47
C THR A 33 15.69 -4.19 6.40
N ARG A 34 15.07 -5.30 6.79
CA ARG A 34 13.62 -5.45 6.87
C ARG A 34 13.15 -4.73 8.14
N LYS A 35 13.13 -3.39 8.10
CA LYS A 35 12.59 -2.56 9.19
C LYS A 35 11.06 -2.78 9.18
N ARG A 36 10.56 -3.60 10.10
CA ARG A 36 9.13 -3.87 10.26
C ARG A 36 8.52 -2.74 11.09
N ASN A 37 7.68 -1.89 10.48
CA ASN A 37 6.87 -0.92 11.20
C ASN A 37 5.61 -1.63 11.74
N ASN A 38 5.73 -2.26 12.91
CA ASN A 38 4.60 -2.94 13.57
C ASN A 38 3.60 -1.96 14.19
N LEU A 39 4.07 -0.77 14.59
CA LEU A 39 3.24 0.23 15.28
C LEU A 39 2.18 0.84 14.36
N GLU A 40 2.53 1.17 13.12
CA GLU A 40 1.59 1.73 12.13
C GLU A 40 0.41 0.76 11.87
N GLN A 41 0.70 -0.54 11.81
CA GLN A 41 -0.32 -1.57 11.63
C GLN A 41 -1.26 -1.66 12.84
N VAL A 42 -0.72 -1.53 14.05
CA VAL A 42 -1.55 -1.51 15.27
C VAL A 42 -2.44 -0.27 15.31
N ILE A 43 -1.90 0.90 14.97
CA ILE A 43 -2.68 2.15 14.92
C ILE A 43 -3.83 2.02 13.91
N GLU A 44 -3.56 1.51 12.71
CA GLU A 44 -4.58 1.31 11.68
C GLU A 44 -5.62 0.26 12.11
N ALA A 45 -5.20 -0.83 12.74
CA ALA A 45 -6.13 -1.84 13.26
C ALA A 45 -7.06 -1.27 14.34
N VAL A 46 -6.50 -0.53 15.30
CA VAL A 46 -7.27 0.14 16.36
C VAL A 46 -8.25 1.15 15.76
N LYS A 47 -7.79 1.95 14.79
CA LYS A 47 -8.66 2.91 14.10
C LYS A 47 -9.88 2.23 13.49
N ARG A 48 -9.68 1.16 12.73
CA ARG A 48 -10.77 0.44 12.04
C ARG A 48 -11.78 -0.13 13.01
N VAL A 49 -11.31 -0.80 14.06
CA VAL A 49 -12.20 -1.41 15.07
C VAL A 49 -13.04 -0.33 15.76
N LEU A 50 -12.43 0.81 16.12
CA LEU A 50 -13.15 1.90 16.76
C LEU A 50 -14.20 2.52 15.82
N GLU A 51 -13.85 2.75 14.55
CA GLU A 51 -14.79 3.25 13.55
C GLU A 51 -15.94 2.27 13.31
N GLU A 52 -15.69 0.96 13.31
CA GLU A 52 -16.71 -0.06 13.15
C GLU A 52 -17.69 -0.08 14.33
N ILE A 53 -17.19 -0.15 15.56
CA ILE A 53 -18.03 -0.17 16.77
C ILE A 53 -18.92 1.09 16.82
N MET A 54 -18.34 2.27 16.60
CA MET A 54 -19.13 3.51 16.61
C MET A 54 -20.19 3.54 15.52
N ASN A 55 -19.91 2.98 14.35
CA ASN A 55 -20.90 2.90 13.28
C ASN A 55 -22.03 1.90 13.61
N GLN A 56 -21.73 0.80 14.29
CA GLN A 56 -22.73 -0.17 14.77
C GLN A 56 -23.62 0.44 15.85
N GLU A 57 -23.03 1.07 16.88
CA GLU A 57 -23.78 1.77 17.92
C GLU A 57 -24.70 2.85 17.33
N ALA A 58 -24.23 3.58 16.31
CA ALA A 58 -25.06 4.55 15.61
C ALA A 58 -26.25 3.89 14.88
N GLU A 59 -26.08 2.72 14.28
CA GLU A 59 -27.19 2.00 13.62
C GLU A 59 -28.22 1.50 14.62
N GLU A 60 -27.78 1.02 15.78
CA GLU A 60 -28.65 0.62 16.90
C GLU A 60 -29.44 1.81 17.44
N LEU A 61 -28.77 2.95 17.68
CA LEU A 61 -29.41 4.18 18.15
C LEU A 61 -30.44 4.73 17.14
N LEU A 62 -30.15 4.63 15.85
CA LEU A 62 -31.04 5.08 14.78
C LEU A 62 -32.17 4.08 14.49
N CYS A 63 -32.08 2.85 14.99
CA CYS A 63 -32.97 1.72 14.67
C CYS A 63 -33.09 1.48 13.15
N ALA A 64 -32.01 1.74 12.42
CA ALA A 64 -31.95 1.60 10.97
C ALA A 64 -30.49 1.52 10.49
N LYS A 65 -30.21 0.59 9.56
CA LYS A 65 -28.91 0.53 8.88
C LYS A 65 -28.76 1.65 7.86
N ARG A 66 -27.54 1.77 7.33
CA ARG A 66 -27.24 2.73 6.26
C ARG A 66 -28.11 2.45 5.03
N TYR A 67 -28.83 3.47 4.57
CA TYR A 67 -29.77 3.43 3.44
C TYR A 67 -30.99 2.52 3.64
N GLU A 68 -31.21 2.01 4.85
CA GLU A 68 -32.39 1.25 5.19
C GLU A 68 -33.57 2.19 5.48
N ARG A 69 -34.73 1.84 4.91
CA ARG A 69 -36.02 2.43 5.27
C ARG A 69 -36.63 1.59 6.39
N SER A 70 -36.74 2.20 7.57
CA SER A 70 -37.37 1.63 8.75
C SER A 70 -38.40 2.62 9.26
N GLU A 71 -39.59 2.15 9.61
CA GLU A 71 -40.65 2.96 10.24
C GLU A 71 -40.28 3.33 11.68
N GLU A 72 -39.38 2.56 12.31
CA GLU A 72 -38.89 2.79 13.67
C GLU A 72 -37.68 3.73 13.72
N ARG A 73 -37.26 4.29 12.57
CA ARG A 73 -36.11 5.20 12.47
C ARG A 73 -36.29 6.40 13.39
N ARG A 74 -35.31 6.64 14.27
CA ARG A 74 -35.38 7.72 15.28
C ARG A 74 -34.74 9.03 14.86
N ASP A 75 -33.69 8.99 14.05
CA ASP A 75 -32.99 10.20 13.58
C ASP A 75 -32.33 9.97 12.19
N TYR A 76 -31.61 10.98 11.71
CA TYR A 76 -30.87 10.95 10.45
C TYR A 76 -29.38 11.20 10.67
N ARG A 77 -28.55 10.43 9.95
CA ARG A 77 -27.09 10.61 10.00
C ARG A 77 -26.68 11.99 9.48
N ASN A 78 -26.02 12.76 10.34
CA ASN A 78 -25.50 14.09 10.05
C ASN A 78 -24.03 14.05 9.63
N GLY A 79 -23.77 13.61 8.39
CA GLY A 79 -22.43 13.61 7.78
C GLY A 79 -21.37 12.87 8.60
N ALA A 80 -20.09 13.13 8.33
CA ALA A 80 -18.99 12.60 9.13
C ALA A 80 -18.16 13.73 9.74
N ARG A 81 -17.76 13.58 11.01
CA ARG A 81 -16.91 14.52 11.74
C ARG A 81 -15.60 13.84 12.10
N LYS A 82 -14.49 14.57 11.89
CA LYS A 82 -13.16 14.11 12.28
C LYS A 82 -12.91 14.42 13.75
N ARG A 83 -12.43 13.43 14.51
CA ARG A 83 -12.04 13.58 15.92
C ARG A 83 -10.67 12.99 16.14
N LYS A 84 -9.84 13.68 16.92
CA LYS A 84 -8.51 13.20 17.31
C LYS A 84 -8.62 12.55 18.69
N LEU A 85 -8.19 11.30 18.79
CA LEU A 85 -8.20 10.51 20.02
C LEU A 85 -6.76 10.20 20.42
N LYS A 86 -6.37 10.59 21.63
CA LYS A 86 -5.06 10.24 22.20
C LYS A 86 -5.15 8.85 22.83
N THR A 87 -4.35 7.93 22.34
CA THR A 87 -4.28 6.54 22.83
C THR A 87 -2.86 6.19 23.26
N ARG A 88 -2.69 5.03 23.89
CA ARG A 88 -1.37 4.52 24.30
C ARG A 88 -0.43 4.26 23.12
N VAL A 89 -0.98 3.96 21.94
CA VAL A 89 -0.22 3.68 20.72
C VAL A 89 0.04 4.93 19.87
N GLY A 90 -0.48 6.08 20.30
CA GLY A 90 -0.33 7.36 19.60
C GLY A 90 -1.66 8.09 19.43
N GLU A 91 -1.63 9.16 18.64
CA GLU A 91 -2.83 9.90 18.26
C GLU A 91 -3.49 9.27 17.04
N ILE A 92 -4.81 9.08 17.11
CA ILE A 92 -5.61 8.47 16.05
C ILE A 92 -6.65 9.48 15.59
N GLU A 93 -6.74 9.72 14.29
CA GLU A 93 -7.83 10.51 13.70
C GLU A 93 -8.95 9.57 13.24
N LEU A 94 -10.10 9.69 13.88
CA LEU A 94 -11.31 8.90 13.64
C LEU A 94 -12.29 9.72 12.78
N SER A 95 -12.88 9.07 11.77
CA SER A 95 -13.98 9.62 10.98
C SER A 95 -15.31 9.07 11.48
N ILE A 96 -15.98 9.82 12.34
CA ILE A 96 -17.21 9.38 13.01
C ILE A 96 -18.41 9.88 12.22
N THR A 97 -19.32 8.99 11.84
CA THR A 97 -20.59 9.39 11.23
C THR A 97 -21.49 9.99 12.31
N GLY A 98 -21.96 11.22 12.12
CA GLY A 98 -22.85 11.89 13.08
C GLY A 98 -24.20 11.18 13.15
N GLY A 99 -24.68 10.96 14.37
CA GLY A 99 -26.08 10.64 14.67
C GLY A 99 -26.95 11.88 14.65
#